data_AF-A0A9P7VGP8-F1
#
_entry.id   AF-A0A9P7VGP8-F1
#
_cell.length_a   1.000
_cell.length_b   1.000
_cell.length_c   1.000
_cell.angle_alpha   90.00
_cell.angle_beta   90.00
_cell.angle_gamma   90.00
#
_symmetry.space_group_name_H-M   'P 1'
#
loop_
_entity.id
_entity.type
_entity.pdbx_description
1 polymer ?
#
loop_
_entity_poly.entity_id
_entity_poly.type
_entity_poly.pdbx_seq_one_letter_code
_entity_poly.pdbx_strand_id
1 'polypeptide(L)' 'LSLTMFKHWNGDYFDKILLWKLGLCYQVGHLIGDICIHLRPAFGSYIMIIDTNGVHDVALNFCSC' A
#
# COMPACT_ATOMS: atom_id res chain seq x y z
N LEU A 1 12.89 7.82 -1.33
CA LEU A 1 13.68 6.66 -0.84
C LEU A 1 12.78 5.90 0.13
N SER A 2 11.97 4.97 -0.35
CA SER A 2 11.20 4.05 0.51
C SER A 2 12.20 3.04 1.11
N LEU A 3 12.34 3.05 2.43
CA LEU A 3 13.41 2.34 3.15
C LEU A 3 13.03 0.89 3.49
N THR A 4 11.79 0.47 3.28
CA THR A 4 11.39 -0.93 3.40
C THR A 4 11.48 -1.66 2.07
N MET A 5 12.60 -2.34 1.88
CA MET A 5 12.85 -3.24 0.76
C MET A 5 12.26 -4.62 1.09
N PHE A 6 11.10 -4.93 0.52
CA PHE A 6 10.54 -6.29 0.56
C PHE A 6 11.16 -7.14 -0.54
N LYS A 7 11.27 -8.44 -0.27
CA LYS A 7 11.78 -9.43 -1.23
C LYS A 7 10.68 -10.42 -1.54
N HIS A 8 10.33 -10.56 -2.81
CA HIS A 8 9.39 -11.60 -3.27
C HIS A 8 10.18 -12.75 -3.87
N TRP A 9 9.78 -13.99 -3.59
CA TRP A 9 10.32 -15.15 -4.28
C TRP A 9 9.64 -15.30 -5.64
N ASN A 10 10.42 -15.32 -6.73
CA ASN A 10 9.89 -15.43 -8.09
C ASN A 10 9.91 -16.87 -8.66
N GLY A 11 10.44 -17.83 -7.89
CA GLY A 11 10.66 -19.21 -8.34
C GLY A 11 12.14 -19.58 -8.47
N ASP A 12 13.04 -18.61 -8.58
CA ASP A 12 14.48 -18.81 -8.77
C ASP A 12 15.32 -17.97 -7.79
N TYR A 13 14.95 -16.70 -7.59
CA TYR A 13 15.61 -15.81 -6.65
C TYR A 13 14.64 -14.85 -5.96
N PHE A 14 15.16 -14.14 -4.97
CA PHE A 14 14.43 -13.09 -4.26
C PHE A 14 14.56 -11.75 -4.99
N ASP A 15 13.48 -11.32 -5.65
CA ASP A 15 13.40 -10.05 -6.35
C ASP A 15 12.96 -8.92 -5.40
N LYS A 16 13.49 -7.72 -5.60
CA LYS A 16 13.07 -6.56 -4.79
C LYS A 16 11.67 -6.11 -5.24
N ILE A 17 10.74 -6.02 -4.30
CA ILE A 17 9.39 -5.54 -4.58
C ILE A 17 9.01 -4.39 -3.65
N LEU A 18 8.30 -3.42 -4.20
CA LEU A 18 7.67 -2.34 -3.43
C LEU A 18 6.36 -2.88 -2.83
N LEU A 19 6.05 -2.44 -1.62
CA LEU A 19 4.94 -2.99 -0.85
C LEU A 19 3.57 -2.79 -1.54
N TRP A 20 3.35 -1.66 -2.22
CA TRP A 20 2.15 -1.43 -3.01
C TRP A 20 1.99 -2.41 -4.19
N LYS A 21 3.09 -2.92 -4.78
CA LYS A 21 3.02 -3.93 -5.85
C LYS A 21 2.53 -5.29 -5.36
N LEU A 22 2.62 -5.54 -4.06
CA LEU A 22 2.04 -6.73 -3.43
C LEU A 22 0.54 -6.58 -3.15
N GLY A 23 -0.08 -5.49 -3.59
CA GLY A 23 -1.50 -5.23 -3.38
C GLY A 23 -1.82 -4.60 -2.03
N LEU A 24 -0.81 -4.14 -1.27
CA LEU A 24 -1.07 -3.41 -0.03
C LEU A 24 -1.70 -2.05 -0.36
N CYS A 25 -2.99 -1.93 -0.02
CA CYS A 25 -3.77 -0.73 -0.19
C CYS A 25 -4.49 -0.40 1.12
N TYR A 26 -4.36 0.83 1.58
CA TYR A 26 -5.09 1.33 2.75
C TYR A 26 -6.41 1.94 2.31
N GLN A 27 -7.50 1.48 2.91
CA GLN A 27 -8.82 2.13 2.77
C GLN A 27 -9.02 3.10 3.94
N VAL A 28 -9.25 4.37 3.62
CA VAL A 28 -9.54 5.42 4.62
C VAL A 28 -11.00 5.83 4.52
N GLY A 29 -11.59 6.12 5.69
CA GLY A 29 -12.92 6.69 5.85
C GLY A 29 -13.96 5.72 6.42
N HIS A 30 -13.66 4.42 6.49
CA HIS A 30 -14.44 3.41 7.21
C HIS A 30 -13.62 2.75 8.33
N LEU A 31 -14.28 1.99 9.20
CA LEU A 31 -13.60 1.19 10.22
C LEU A 31 -12.83 0.02 9.60
N ILE A 32 -11.83 -0.47 10.34
CA ILE A 32 -11.05 -1.64 9.93
C ILE A 32 -11.98 -2.85 9.80
N GLY A 33 -11.98 -3.48 8.62
CA GLY A 33 -12.81 -4.65 8.31
C GLY A 33 -14.08 -4.34 7.52
N ASP A 34 -14.48 -3.07 7.42
CA ASP A 34 -15.62 -2.67 6.60
C ASP A 34 -15.25 -2.64 5.12
N ILE A 35 -16.10 -3.25 4.29
CA ILE A 35 -15.95 -3.21 2.83
C ILE A 35 -16.69 -1.98 2.31
N CYS A 36 -15.96 -1.03 1.75
CA CYS A 36 -16.54 0.09 1.01
C CYS A 36 -16.80 -0.32 -0.45
N ILE A 37 -18.00 -0.03 -0.98
CA ILE A 37 -18.31 -0.21 -2.40
C ILE A 37 -17.98 1.02 -3.26
N HIS A 38 -17.83 2.19 -2.61
CA HIS A 38 -17.48 3.47 -3.25
C HIS A 38 -16.01 3.83 -3.05
N LEU A 39 -15.13 2.88 -3.38
CA LEU A 39 -13.68 3.04 -3.32
C LEU A 39 -13.23 4.03 -4.38
N ARG A 40 -12.46 5.05 -4.01
CA ARG A 40 -11.81 5.96 -4.96
C ARG A 40 -10.30 5.98 -4.73
N PRO A 41 -9.47 5.72 -5.75
CA PRO A 41 -8.03 5.81 -5.60
C PRO A 41 -7.62 7.23 -5.22
N ALA A 42 -6.61 7.35 -4.36
CA ALA A 42 -5.97 8.60 -4.03
C ALA A 42 -5.31 9.23 -5.26
N PHE A 43 -5.03 10.54 -5.17
CA PHE A 43 -4.33 11.24 -6.23
C PHE A 43 -2.88 10.77 -6.33
N GLY A 44 -2.46 10.30 -7.50
CA GLY A 44 -1.15 9.70 -7.73
C GLY A 44 -1.13 8.18 -7.53
N SER A 45 -0.04 7.53 -7.97
CA SER A 45 0.05 6.06 -7.98
C SER A 45 0.29 5.45 -6.59
N TYR A 46 0.86 6.22 -5.66
CA TYR A 46 1.21 5.80 -4.30
C TYR A 46 1.37 7.02 -3.38
N ILE A 47 1.22 6.80 -2.07
CA ILE A 47 1.54 7.77 -1.03
C ILE A 47 2.69 7.23 -0.17
N MET A 48 3.45 8.15 0.45
CA MET A 48 4.55 7.81 1.33
C MET A 48 4.07 7.89 2.80
N ILE A 49 4.12 6.76 3.50
CA ILE A 49 3.84 6.65 4.94
C ILE A 49 5.17 6.58 5.70
N ILE A 50 5.25 7.32 6.80
CA ILE A 50 6.35 7.24 7.76
C ILE A 50 5.81 6.52 8.99
N ASP A 51 6.32 5.32 9.24
CA ASP A 51 6.02 4.49 10.40
C ASP A 51 7.30 4.32 11.26
N THR A 52 7.12 3.84 12.48
CA THR A 52 8.18 3.38 13.38
C THR A 52 9.13 2.38 12.74
N ASN A 53 8.64 1.58 11.78
CA ASN A 53 9.41 0.59 11.03
C ASN A 53 10.09 1.14 9.77
N GLY A 54 9.90 2.42 9.44
CA GLY A 54 10.54 3.09 8.32
C GLY A 54 9.56 3.82 7.40
N VAL A 55 10.04 4.13 6.19
CA VAL A 55 9.26 4.83 5.17
C VAL A 55 8.75 3.83 4.13
N HIS A 56 7.46 3.87 3.86
CA HIS A 56 6.74 2.92 3.00
C HIS A 56 5.94 3.64 1.92
N ASP A 57 6.12 3.26 0.67
CA ASP A 57 5.20 3.65 -0.40
C ASP A 57 4.02 2.67 -0.47
N VAL A 58 2.80 3.16 -0.28
CA VAL A 58 1.58 2.34 -0.26
C VAL A 58 0.49 2.92 -1.17
N ALA A 59 -0.42 2.08 -1.65
CA ALA A 59 -1.62 2.56 -2.32
C ALA A 59 -2.63 3.04 -1.26
N LEU A 60 -3.39 4.09 -1.58
CA LEU A 60 -4.43 4.64 -0.70
C LEU A 60 -5.74 4.77 -1.49
N ASN A 61 -6.83 4.33 -0.88
CA ASN A 61 -8.19 4.55 -1.37
C ASN A 61 -8.97 5.39 -0.35
N PHE A 62 -9.73 6.34 -0.84
CA PHE A 62 -10.70 7.12 -0.08
C PHE A 62 -12.11 6.56 -0.28
N CYS A 63 -13.02 6.86 0.63
CA CYS A 63 -14.45 6.74 0.41
C CYS A 63 -15.09 8.12 0.35
N SER A 64 -16.21 8.22 -0.38
CA SER A 64 -17.10 9.38 -0.35
C SER A 64 -18.51 8.99 0.14
N CYS A 65 -18.57 8.02 1.05
CA CYS A 65 -19.80 7.59 1.70
C CYS A 65 -20.34 8.65 2.67
#